data_AF-A0A9D2Q816-F1
#
_entry.id   AF-A0A9D2Q816-F1
#
_cell.length_a   1.000
_cell.length_b   1.000
_cell.length_c   1.000
_cell.angle_alpha   90.00
_cell.angle_beta   90.00
_cell.angle_gamma   90.00
#
_symmetry.space_group_name_H-M   'P 1'
#
loop_
_entity.id
_entity.type
_entity.pdbx_description
1 polymer ?
#
loop_
_entity_poly.entity_id
_entity_poly.type
_entity_poly.pdbx_seq_one_letter_code
_entity_poly.pdbx_strand_id
1 'polypeptide(L)'
;MQMRHLSEARCPVMISIMERKRKQWFQTAAAVCFWLFVWQAAAFAVGQDLLLVSPFAVLKALAALLVEPQTWMTAAQTTLRVALGFFGGMILGTMLAAAAFCISAVKILLLPFMRTVRSIPLASFVILALLWLKNAGNLSVLISFLMVFPLVYANVLSGIESVGKELPEMARVFRFSKGKTLRYLYLPAAAPHFFAACEVGIGLSFKSGIAAELIGITAGSIGERLYEAKLLFSTADLFAWTLLIVVLSFLCEKLVLVLGRMVFRYVLKVTKGRQQSPSFGEPQVIAAQEAALSYESEMILNGVSIEVAPGRCICVTAPSGKGKTTLLHVLLGLKKADAGQIAALRWSALFQEDRLLEDLSAVDNIALVSGLCEKELLKELFLVGIEQEQALRPVKELSGGQRRRAAILRAMLADGAQGIVMDEPFKGLDAQAKERTAASVLRLQAGRAMLVMTHDVNDANLLNGELKEWADLEVKKN
;
A
#
# COMPACT_ATOMS: atom_id res chain seq x y z
N MET A 1 9.17 53.44 5.23
CA MET A 1 10.42 52.67 4.97
C MET A 1 10.40 51.36 5.77
N GLN A 2 9.37 50.53 5.54
CA GLN A 2 9.07 49.33 6.34
C GLN A 2 8.36 48.31 5.43
N MET A 3 9.08 47.75 4.45
CA MET A 3 8.60 46.64 3.61
C MET A 3 9.79 45.97 2.91
N ARG A 4 10.82 45.53 3.65
CA ARG A 4 11.87 44.63 3.13
C ARG A 4 12.53 43.86 4.28
N HIS A 5 11.87 42.90 4.92
CA HIS A 5 12.53 41.87 5.76
C HIS A 5 11.60 40.68 6.08
N LEU A 6 10.85 40.19 5.09
CA LEU A 6 10.14 38.90 5.18
C LEU A 6 10.51 38.05 3.98
N SER A 7 11.73 37.56 3.99
CA SER A 7 12.26 36.60 3.02
C SER A 7 13.33 35.79 3.73
N GLU A 8 13.13 34.47 3.80
CA GLU A 8 14.09 33.45 4.26
C GLU A 8 14.14 33.10 5.76
N ALA A 9 13.02 32.68 6.35
CA ALA A 9 13.04 31.75 7.48
C ALA A 9 12.91 30.31 6.95
N ARG A 10 14.01 29.70 6.49
CA ARG A 10 14.02 28.26 6.15
C ARG A 10 13.99 27.47 7.46
N CYS A 11 13.04 26.56 7.59
CA CYS A 11 12.80 25.75 8.79
C CYS A 11 14.08 25.00 9.26
N PRO A 12 14.47 25.07 10.55
CA PRO A 12 15.72 24.48 11.07
C PRO A 12 15.81 22.95 10.91
N VAL A 13 14.66 22.25 10.84
CA VAL A 13 14.59 20.81 10.56
C VAL A 13 15.04 20.49 9.13
N MET A 14 14.72 21.37 8.18
CA MET A 14 15.09 21.19 6.77
C MET A 14 16.60 21.40 6.56
N ILE A 15 17.20 22.34 7.30
CA ILE A 15 18.66 22.56 7.32
C ILE A 15 19.37 21.31 7.87
N SER A 16 18.89 20.74 8.98
CA SER A 16 19.44 19.52 9.58
C SER A 16 19.36 18.29 8.65
N ILE A 17 18.24 18.12 7.92
CA ILE A 17 18.08 17.04 6.94
C ILE A 17 19.01 17.24 5.74
N MET A 18 19.15 18.47 5.25
CA MET A 18 20.06 18.81 4.15
C MET A 18 21.52 18.60 4.53
N GLU A 19 21.92 18.95 5.76
CA GLU A 19 23.26 18.71 6.28
C GLU A 19 23.55 17.21 6.45
N ARG A 20 22.60 16.43 6.98
CA ARG A 20 22.75 14.97 7.06
C ARG A 20 22.90 14.33 5.69
N LYS A 21 22.08 14.72 4.71
CA LYS A 21 22.20 14.24 3.32
C LYS A 21 23.54 14.61 2.70
N ARG A 22 24.02 15.84 2.93
CA ARG A 22 25.32 16.30 2.44
C ARG A 22 26.48 15.51 3.07
N LYS A 23 26.41 15.25 4.38
CA LYS A 23 27.40 14.44 5.11
C LYS A 23 27.43 12.99 4.60
N GLN A 24 26.26 12.39 4.40
CA GLN A 24 26.14 11.04 3.86
C GLN A 24 26.70 10.94 2.43
N TRP A 25 26.40 11.92 1.58
CA TRP A 25 26.95 11.99 0.23
C TRP A 25 28.48 12.07 0.24
N PHE A 26 29.06 12.90 1.12
CA PHE A 26 30.52 13.00 1.26
C PHE A 26 31.15 11.67 1.71
N GLN A 27 30.52 10.96 2.65
CA GLN A 27 30.97 9.64 3.09
C GLN A 27 30.91 8.61 1.96
N THR A 28 29.83 8.59 1.18
CA THR A 28 29.72 7.71 0.01
C THR A 28 30.77 8.03 -1.05
N ALA A 29 30.98 9.32 -1.35
CA ALA A 29 32.00 9.76 -2.30
C ALA A 29 33.42 9.37 -1.83
N ALA A 30 33.73 9.57 -0.55
CA ALA A 30 35.00 9.17 0.03
C ALA A 30 35.23 7.65 -0.05
N ALA A 31 34.19 6.84 0.21
CA ALA A 31 34.26 5.39 0.06
C ALA A 31 34.51 4.96 -1.40
N VAL A 32 33.86 5.59 -2.37
CA VAL A 32 34.10 5.33 -3.80
C VAL A 32 35.54 5.70 -4.17
N CYS A 33 36.02 6.87 -3.78
CA CYS A 33 37.40 7.30 -4.03
C CYS A 33 38.43 6.35 -3.41
N PHE A 34 38.18 5.88 -2.18
CA PHE A 34 39.03 4.89 -1.52
C PHE A 34 39.13 3.60 -2.35
N TRP A 35 38.00 3.03 -2.79
CA TRP A 35 38.01 1.81 -3.59
C TRP A 35 38.63 1.98 -4.97
N LEU A 36 38.44 3.15 -5.60
CA LEU A 36 39.13 3.49 -6.86
C LEU A 36 40.63 3.59 -6.67
N PHE A 37 41.10 4.17 -5.56
CA PHE A 37 42.53 4.22 -5.23
C PHE A 37 43.10 2.81 -4.98
N VAL A 38 42.39 1.97 -4.23
CA VAL A 38 42.78 0.57 -4.00
C VAL A 38 42.90 -0.19 -5.33
N TRP A 39 41.92 -0.03 -6.23
CA TRP A 39 41.96 -0.66 -7.56
C TRP A 39 43.12 -0.12 -8.41
N GLN A 40 43.37 1.19 -8.41
CA GLN A 40 44.50 1.80 -9.12
C GLN A 40 45.85 1.31 -8.58
N ALA A 41 46.02 1.22 -7.26
CA ALA A 41 47.23 0.73 -6.63
C ALA A 41 47.47 -0.76 -6.95
N ALA A 42 46.41 -1.57 -6.91
CA ALA A 42 46.47 -2.98 -7.29
C ALA A 42 46.85 -3.17 -8.77
N ALA A 43 46.26 -2.39 -9.68
CA ALA A 43 46.59 -2.43 -11.11
C ALA A 43 48.06 -2.10 -11.35
N PHE A 44 48.58 -1.08 -10.66
CA PHE A 44 50.00 -0.71 -10.73
C PHE A 44 50.92 -1.82 -10.18
N ALA A 45 50.51 -2.47 -9.08
CA ALA A 45 51.28 -3.56 -8.48
C ALA A 45 51.33 -4.83 -9.36
N VAL A 46 50.25 -5.13 -10.10
CA VAL A 46 50.21 -6.26 -11.03
C VAL A 46 51.05 -5.98 -12.28
N GLY A 47 51.07 -4.74 -12.77
CA GLY A 47 51.92 -4.31 -13.89
C GLY A 47 51.57 -4.95 -15.25
N GLN A 48 50.47 -5.69 -15.34
CA GLN A 48 49.98 -6.35 -16.54
C GLN A 48 48.51 -5.98 -16.81
N ASP A 49 48.27 -5.15 -17.82
CA ASP A 49 46.92 -4.63 -18.16
C ASP A 49 45.92 -5.73 -18.57
N LEU A 50 46.43 -6.87 -19.05
CA LEU A 50 45.62 -8.05 -19.37
C LEU A 50 45.03 -8.72 -18.11
N LEU A 51 45.75 -8.66 -16.99
CA LEU A 51 45.31 -9.25 -15.72
C LEU A 51 44.46 -8.28 -14.90
N LEU A 52 44.90 -7.02 -14.79
CA LEU A 52 44.18 -6.00 -14.03
C LEU A 52 44.37 -4.61 -14.64
N VAL A 53 43.38 -4.19 -15.42
CA VAL A 53 43.35 -2.84 -16.02
C VAL A 53 43.14 -1.76 -14.95
N SER A 54 43.81 -0.62 -15.13
CA SER A 54 43.64 0.53 -14.23
C SER A 54 42.29 1.23 -14.43
N PRO A 55 41.66 1.77 -13.36
CA PRO A 55 40.44 2.55 -13.47
C PRO A 55 40.57 3.74 -14.43
N PHE A 56 41.75 4.36 -14.51
CA PHE A 56 42.01 5.46 -15.43
C PHE A 56 41.93 5.02 -16.91
N ALA A 57 42.46 3.85 -17.24
CA ALA A 57 42.33 3.29 -18.59
C ALA A 57 40.86 2.96 -18.92
N VAL A 58 40.10 2.42 -17.96
CA VAL A 58 38.66 2.18 -18.10
C VAL A 58 37.90 3.49 -18.36
N LEU A 59 38.23 4.58 -17.67
CA LEU A 59 37.60 5.89 -17.88
C LEU A 59 37.91 6.47 -19.26
N LYS A 60 39.14 6.29 -19.77
CA LYS A 60 39.50 6.69 -21.13
C LYS A 60 38.72 5.90 -22.19
N ALA A 61 38.65 4.58 -22.03
CA ALA A 61 37.87 3.72 -22.92
C ALA A 61 36.38 4.09 -22.87
N LEU A 62 35.83 4.33 -21.67
CA LEU A 62 34.46 4.82 -21.52
C LEU A 62 34.25 6.16 -22.22
N ALA A 63 35.16 7.12 -22.07
CA ALA A 63 35.05 8.42 -22.73
C ALA A 63 35.04 8.28 -24.27
N ALA A 64 35.86 7.39 -24.83
CA ALA A 64 35.85 7.08 -26.26
C ALA A 64 34.51 6.46 -26.69
N LEU A 65 34.02 5.45 -25.95
CA LEU A 65 32.73 4.82 -26.20
C LEU A 65 31.57 5.83 -26.21
N LEU A 66 31.55 6.77 -25.26
CA LEU A 66 30.46 7.75 -25.13
C LEU A 66 30.38 8.76 -26.28
N VAL A 67 31.48 9.01 -26.98
CA VAL A 67 31.52 9.92 -28.14
C VAL A 67 30.99 9.22 -29.40
N GLU A 68 31.08 7.90 -29.46
CA GLU A 68 30.68 7.13 -30.63
C GLU A 68 29.15 7.02 -30.76
N PRO A 69 28.53 7.47 -31.87
CA PRO A 69 27.08 7.41 -32.05
C PRO A 69 26.52 5.98 -32.04
N GLN A 70 27.30 5.02 -32.52
CA GLN A 70 26.92 3.60 -32.57
C GLN A 70 26.76 2.99 -31.18
N THR A 71 27.50 3.49 -30.18
CA THR A 71 27.38 3.08 -28.77
C THR A 71 25.97 3.31 -28.26
N TRP A 72 25.41 4.49 -28.53
CA TRP A 72 24.07 4.85 -28.06
C TRP A 72 22.97 4.04 -28.74
N MET A 73 23.14 3.72 -30.03
CA MET A 73 22.22 2.82 -30.74
C MET A 73 22.25 1.40 -30.15
N THR A 74 23.46 0.88 -29.91
CA THR A 74 23.67 -0.44 -29.28
C THR A 74 23.06 -0.50 -27.87
N ALA A 75 23.29 0.55 -27.09
CA ALA A 75 22.73 0.68 -25.75
C ALA A 75 21.20 0.75 -25.79
N ALA A 76 20.62 1.57 -26.66
CA ALA A 76 19.18 1.71 -26.80
C ALA A 76 18.50 0.40 -27.21
N GLN A 77 19.08 -0.36 -28.16
CA GLN A 77 18.54 -1.65 -28.58
C GLN A 77 18.53 -2.68 -27.44
N THR A 78 19.62 -2.76 -26.69
CA THR A 78 19.73 -3.64 -25.52
C THR A 78 18.73 -3.23 -24.44
N THR A 79 18.69 -1.94 -24.10
CA THR A 79 17.75 -1.40 -23.12
C THR A 79 16.30 -1.65 -23.53
N LEU A 80 15.95 -1.52 -24.81
CA LEU A 80 14.60 -1.80 -25.30
C LEU A 80 14.22 -3.28 -25.11
N ARG A 81 15.09 -4.23 -25.45
CA ARG A 81 14.85 -5.66 -25.27
C ARG A 81 14.67 -6.02 -23.79
N VAL A 82 15.57 -5.51 -22.94
CA VAL A 82 15.49 -5.70 -21.48
C VAL A 82 14.18 -5.09 -20.93
N ALA A 83 13.82 -3.88 -21.39
CA ALA A 83 12.59 -3.21 -20.98
C ALA A 83 11.33 -3.99 -21.40
N LEU A 84 11.29 -4.51 -22.63
CA LEU A 84 10.17 -5.33 -23.11
C LEU A 84 9.96 -6.57 -22.23
N GLY A 85 11.05 -7.28 -21.90
CA GLY A 85 10.99 -8.43 -20.99
C GLY A 85 10.54 -8.03 -19.58
N PHE A 86 11.13 -6.97 -19.03
CA PHE A 86 10.81 -6.46 -17.71
C PHE A 86 9.34 -6.04 -17.57
N PHE A 87 8.83 -5.22 -18.48
CA PHE A 87 7.43 -4.77 -18.44
C PHE A 87 6.46 -5.92 -18.72
N GLY A 88 6.79 -6.84 -19.64
CA GLY A 88 5.99 -8.05 -19.85
C GLY A 88 5.87 -8.89 -18.59
N GLY A 89 6.99 -9.13 -17.89
CA GLY A 89 7.04 -9.91 -16.65
C GLY A 89 6.31 -9.21 -15.51
N MET A 90 6.44 -7.89 -15.42
CA MET A 90 5.74 -7.06 -14.44
C MET A 90 4.21 -7.10 -14.64
N ILE A 91 3.73 -6.90 -15.87
CA ILE A 91 2.31 -6.88 -16.20
C ILE A 91 1.71 -8.25 -15.89
N LEU A 92 2.28 -9.33 -16.44
CA LEU A 92 1.76 -10.67 -16.22
C LEU A 92 1.87 -11.10 -14.76
N GLY A 93 2.98 -10.78 -14.09
CA GLY A 93 3.19 -11.09 -12.67
C GLY A 93 2.13 -10.42 -11.78
N THR A 94 1.85 -9.15 -12.02
CA THR A 94 0.80 -8.40 -11.31
C THR A 94 -0.59 -8.97 -11.60
N MET A 95 -0.89 -9.26 -12.87
CA MET A 95 -2.19 -9.83 -13.28
C MET A 95 -2.44 -11.20 -12.62
N LEU A 96 -1.45 -12.10 -12.65
CA LEU A 96 -1.57 -13.42 -12.05
C LEU A 96 -1.56 -13.38 -10.53
N ALA A 97 -0.89 -12.41 -9.91
CA ALA A 97 -0.99 -12.20 -8.46
C ALA A 97 -2.41 -11.80 -8.05
N ALA A 98 -3.03 -10.87 -8.78
CA ALA A 98 -4.43 -10.50 -8.55
C ALA A 98 -5.38 -11.68 -8.79
N ALA A 99 -5.15 -12.48 -9.83
CA ALA A 99 -5.94 -13.68 -10.09
C ALA A 99 -5.76 -14.75 -9.00
N ALA A 100 -4.53 -14.96 -8.51
CA ALA A 100 -4.22 -15.90 -7.43
C ALA A 100 -4.86 -15.50 -6.09
N PHE A 101 -4.98 -14.19 -5.84
CA PHE A 101 -5.70 -13.69 -4.67
C PHE A 101 -7.22 -13.95 -4.77
N CYS A 102 -7.81 -13.71 -5.94
CA CYS A 102 -9.23 -13.92 -6.16
C CYS A 102 -9.62 -15.41 -6.27
N ILE A 103 -8.72 -16.27 -6.76
CA ILE A 103 -8.99 -17.67 -7.11
C ILE A 103 -7.89 -18.56 -6.53
N SER A 104 -8.21 -19.28 -5.45
CA SER A 104 -7.24 -20.16 -4.76
C SER A 104 -6.64 -21.24 -5.68
N ALA A 105 -7.41 -21.73 -6.66
CA ALA A 105 -6.91 -22.70 -7.65
C ALA A 105 -5.74 -22.14 -8.48
N VAL A 106 -5.78 -20.86 -8.85
CA VAL A 106 -4.69 -20.20 -9.59
C VAL A 106 -3.42 -20.14 -8.72
N LYS A 107 -3.55 -19.79 -7.44
CA LYS A 107 -2.42 -19.77 -6.49
C LYS A 107 -1.76 -21.14 -6.36
N ILE A 108 -2.56 -22.20 -6.20
CA ILE A 108 -2.08 -23.58 -6.04
C ILE A 108 -1.39 -24.07 -7.31
N LEU A 109 -1.97 -23.80 -8.49
CA LEU A 109 -1.42 -24.22 -9.78
C LEU A 109 -0.10 -23.52 -10.11
N LEU A 110 0.01 -22.21 -9.83
CA LEU A 110 1.21 -21.43 -10.14
C LEU A 110 2.36 -21.70 -9.16
N LEU A 111 2.08 -22.16 -7.93
CA LEU A 111 3.10 -22.36 -6.90
C LEU A 111 4.31 -23.22 -7.35
N PRO A 112 4.15 -24.43 -7.92
CA PRO A 112 5.29 -25.21 -8.40
C PRO A 112 6.06 -24.48 -9.51
N PHE A 113 5.35 -23.88 -10.46
CA PHE A 113 5.97 -23.14 -11.57
C PHE A 113 6.86 -22.00 -11.08
N MET A 114 6.35 -21.17 -10.18
CA MET A 114 7.08 -20.02 -9.63
C MET A 114 8.34 -20.44 -8.88
N ARG A 115 8.31 -21.59 -8.19
CA ARG A 115 9.47 -22.16 -7.50
C ARG A 115 10.50 -22.68 -8.47
N THR A 116 10.07 -23.47 -9.47
CA THR A 116 10.96 -24.04 -10.48
C THR A 116 11.70 -22.95 -11.26
N VAL A 117 10.99 -21.94 -11.76
CA VAL A 117 11.60 -20.84 -12.53
C VAL A 117 12.71 -20.14 -11.74
N ARG A 118 12.52 -19.92 -10.44
CA ARG A 118 13.52 -19.27 -9.58
C ARG A 118 14.78 -20.13 -9.35
N SER A 119 14.67 -21.45 -9.49
CA SER A 119 15.75 -22.40 -9.25
C SER A 119 16.52 -22.77 -10.51
N ILE A 120 16.02 -22.44 -11.71
CA ILE A 120 16.68 -22.78 -12.96
C ILE A 120 18.04 -22.05 -13.06
N PRO A 121 19.15 -22.77 -13.28
CA PRO A 121 20.43 -22.16 -13.56
C PRO A 121 20.35 -21.36 -14.86
N LEU A 122 20.51 -20.04 -14.75
CA LEU A 122 20.29 -19.13 -15.86
C LEU A 122 21.09 -19.53 -17.11
N ALA A 123 22.39 -19.78 -16.96
CA ALA A 123 23.29 -20.00 -18.09
C ALA A 123 22.91 -21.22 -18.96
N SER A 124 22.60 -22.37 -18.34
CA SER A 124 22.21 -23.57 -19.10
C SER A 124 20.85 -23.40 -19.77
N PHE A 125 19.93 -22.67 -19.14
CA PHE A 125 18.63 -22.38 -19.72
C PHE A 125 18.72 -21.42 -20.91
N VAL A 126 19.62 -20.43 -20.86
CA VAL A 126 19.86 -19.55 -22.02
C VAL A 126 20.27 -20.37 -23.25
N ILE A 127 21.17 -21.34 -23.08
CA ILE A 127 21.62 -22.22 -24.18
C ILE A 127 20.44 -23.04 -24.74
N LEU A 128 19.59 -23.58 -23.86
CA LEU A 128 18.40 -24.32 -24.28
C LEU A 128 17.40 -23.41 -25.02
N ALA A 129 17.15 -22.20 -24.50
CA ALA A 129 16.22 -21.25 -25.07
C ALA A 129 16.66 -20.76 -26.46
N LEU A 130 17.97 -20.68 -26.72
CA LEU A 130 18.52 -20.41 -28.05
C LEU A 130 18.10 -21.44 -29.10
N LEU A 131 17.93 -22.71 -28.71
CA LEU A 131 17.48 -23.76 -29.64
C LEU A 131 16.01 -23.60 -30.04
N TRP A 132 15.21 -22.95 -29.20
CA TRP A 132 13.78 -22.75 -29.45
C TRP A 132 13.46 -21.43 -30.16
N LEU A 133 14.32 -20.41 -29.99
CA LEU A 133 14.08 -19.08 -30.53
C LEU A 133 14.72 -18.92 -31.91
N LYS A 134 13.92 -18.45 -32.86
CA LYS A 134 14.38 -18.14 -34.23
C LYS A 134 15.26 -16.89 -34.33
N ASN A 135 15.19 -16.00 -33.33
CA ASN A 135 15.90 -14.73 -33.30
C ASN A 135 16.60 -14.56 -31.94
N ALA A 136 17.92 -14.37 -31.95
CA ALA A 136 18.73 -14.15 -30.76
C ALA A 136 18.28 -12.93 -29.95
N GLY A 137 17.74 -11.88 -30.60
CA GLY A 137 17.20 -10.70 -29.92
C GLY A 137 16.03 -10.99 -28.98
N ASN A 138 15.24 -12.04 -29.26
CA ASN A 138 14.14 -12.44 -28.38
C ASN A 138 14.63 -13.15 -27.12
N LEU A 139 15.88 -13.60 -27.08
CA LEU A 139 16.45 -14.31 -25.95
C LEU A 139 16.57 -13.38 -24.73
N SER A 140 17.10 -12.17 -24.92
CA SER A 140 17.16 -11.17 -23.84
C SER A 140 15.77 -10.83 -23.31
N VAL A 141 14.79 -10.68 -24.20
CA VAL A 141 13.39 -10.38 -23.82
C VAL A 141 12.82 -11.50 -22.96
N LEU A 142 12.96 -12.76 -23.41
CA LEU A 142 12.45 -13.95 -22.72
C LEU A 142 13.10 -14.12 -21.34
N ILE A 143 14.42 -13.94 -21.27
CA ILE A 143 15.18 -14.13 -20.03
C ILE A 143 14.88 -13.03 -19.01
N SER A 144 14.88 -11.76 -19.44
CA SER A 144 14.48 -10.66 -18.56
C SER A 144 13.04 -10.84 -18.07
N PHE A 145 12.12 -11.27 -18.94
CA PHE A 145 10.75 -11.63 -18.57
C PHE A 145 10.71 -12.71 -17.49
N LEU A 146 11.40 -13.82 -17.72
CA LEU A 146 11.38 -15.01 -16.85
C LEU A 146 11.92 -14.71 -15.45
N MET A 147 12.89 -13.80 -15.32
CA MET A 147 13.45 -13.42 -14.03
C MET A 147 12.53 -12.46 -13.24
N VAL A 148 11.86 -11.54 -13.94
CA VAL A 148 11.01 -10.51 -13.30
C VAL A 148 9.64 -11.07 -12.93
N PHE A 149 9.08 -11.89 -13.81
CA PHE A 149 7.74 -12.45 -13.66
C PHE A 149 7.47 -13.09 -12.28
N PRO A 150 8.24 -14.09 -11.82
CA PRO A 150 7.99 -14.74 -10.53
C PRO A 150 8.33 -13.81 -9.35
N LEU A 151 9.24 -12.85 -9.53
CA LEU A 151 9.60 -11.87 -8.51
C LEU A 151 8.43 -10.91 -8.23
N VAL A 152 7.87 -10.32 -9.28
CA VAL A 152 6.73 -9.40 -9.19
C VAL A 152 5.49 -10.14 -8.69
N TYR A 153 5.19 -11.33 -9.23
CA TYR A 153 4.06 -12.15 -8.79
C TYR A 153 4.05 -12.35 -7.26
N ALA A 154 5.15 -12.84 -6.69
CA ALA A 154 5.18 -13.17 -5.27
C ALA A 154 5.09 -11.93 -4.38
N ASN A 155 5.76 -10.84 -4.76
CA ASN A 155 5.74 -9.60 -3.97
C ASN A 155 4.37 -8.92 -4.01
N VAL A 156 3.74 -8.84 -5.19
CA VAL A 156 2.39 -8.29 -5.32
C VAL A 156 1.39 -9.14 -4.55
N LEU A 157 1.42 -10.47 -4.71
CA LEU A 157 0.53 -11.36 -3.97
C LEU A 157 0.71 -11.20 -2.45
N SER A 158 1.95 -11.18 -1.96
CA SER A 158 2.25 -10.94 -0.55
C SER A 158 1.76 -9.58 -0.05
N GLY A 159 1.83 -8.54 -0.88
CA GLY A 159 1.36 -7.20 -0.54
C GLY A 159 -0.17 -7.08 -0.55
N ILE A 160 -0.88 -7.90 -1.32
CA ILE A 160 -2.34 -7.97 -1.28
C ILE A 160 -2.79 -8.80 -0.06
N GLU A 161 -2.10 -9.91 0.23
CA GLU A 161 -2.39 -10.79 1.37
C GLU A 161 -2.06 -10.17 2.73
N SER A 162 -1.24 -9.13 2.77
CA SER A 162 -0.95 -8.38 3.99
C SER A 162 -2.14 -7.53 4.48
N VAL A 163 -3.15 -7.32 3.65
CA VAL A 163 -4.40 -6.65 4.05
C VAL A 163 -5.15 -7.57 5.01
N GLY A 164 -5.11 -7.24 6.31
CA GLY A 164 -5.84 -7.95 7.35
C GLY A 164 -7.36 -7.94 7.13
N LYS A 165 -8.09 -8.78 7.87
CA LYS A 165 -9.56 -8.95 7.74
C LYS A 165 -10.36 -7.68 8.06
N GLU A 166 -9.81 -6.81 8.91
CA GLU A 166 -10.47 -5.64 9.46
C GLU A 166 -10.86 -4.59 8.40
N LEU A 167 -9.95 -4.27 7.47
CA LEU A 167 -10.20 -3.25 6.46
C LEU A 167 -11.26 -3.70 5.42
N PRO A 168 -11.23 -4.93 4.87
CA PRO A 168 -12.30 -5.45 4.03
C PRO A 168 -13.67 -5.49 4.72
N GLU A 169 -13.73 -5.82 6.00
CA GLU A 169 -14.97 -5.76 6.80
C GLU A 169 -15.49 -4.32 6.88
N MET A 170 -14.63 -3.36 7.19
CA MET A 170 -14.96 -1.93 7.18
C MET A 170 -15.48 -1.50 5.80
N ALA A 171 -14.78 -1.88 4.72
CA ALA A 171 -15.17 -1.56 3.36
C ALA A 171 -16.56 -2.15 3.00
N ARG A 172 -16.90 -3.36 3.50
CA ARG A 172 -18.22 -3.98 3.32
C ARG A 172 -19.32 -3.19 4.04
N VAL A 173 -19.09 -2.80 5.30
CA VAL A 173 -20.07 -2.02 6.09
C VAL A 173 -20.34 -0.66 5.45
N PHE A 174 -19.29 0.07 5.08
CA PHE A 174 -19.41 1.35 4.38
C PHE A 174 -19.70 1.22 2.88
N ARG A 175 -20.05 0.00 2.40
CA ARG A 175 -20.49 -0.30 1.03
C ARG A 175 -19.55 0.24 -0.06
N PHE A 176 -18.25 0.06 0.13
CA PHE A 176 -17.27 0.41 -0.89
C PHE A 176 -17.54 -0.42 -2.15
N SER A 177 -17.54 0.24 -3.31
CA SER A 177 -17.56 -0.48 -4.59
C SER A 177 -16.28 -1.29 -4.77
N LYS A 178 -16.32 -2.35 -5.57
CA LYS A 178 -15.14 -3.20 -5.85
C LYS A 178 -13.92 -2.38 -6.29
N GLY A 179 -14.14 -1.37 -7.14
CA GLY A 179 -13.08 -0.46 -7.58
C GLY A 179 -12.51 0.41 -6.46
N LYS A 180 -13.35 0.89 -5.54
CA LYS A 180 -12.93 1.65 -4.36
C LYS A 180 -12.14 0.78 -3.38
N THR A 181 -12.58 -0.45 -3.14
CA THR A 181 -11.85 -1.43 -2.33
C THR A 181 -10.49 -1.75 -2.95
N LEU A 182 -10.43 -2.02 -4.26
CA LEU A 182 -9.16 -2.24 -4.96
C LEU A 182 -8.22 -1.03 -4.83
N ARG A 183 -8.74 0.17 -5.09
CA ARG A 183 -7.97 1.41 -5.14
C ARG A 183 -7.44 1.86 -3.79
N TYR A 184 -8.19 1.71 -2.70
CA TYR A 184 -7.84 2.30 -1.41
C TYR A 184 -7.43 1.29 -0.32
N LEU A 185 -7.66 -0.01 -0.52
CA LEU A 185 -7.16 -1.05 0.40
C LEU A 185 -6.00 -1.82 -0.24
N TYR A 186 -6.26 -2.48 -1.37
CA TYR A 186 -5.30 -3.43 -1.93
C TYR A 186 -4.13 -2.76 -2.66
N LEU A 187 -4.39 -1.72 -3.46
CA LEU A 187 -3.34 -1.04 -4.21
C LEU A 187 -2.30 -0.35 -3.29
N PRO A 188 -2.69 0.37 -2.21
CA PRO A 188 -1.72 0.94 -1.28
C PRO A 188 -0.90 -0.10 -0.54
N ALA A 189 -1.54 -1.20 -0.12
CA ALA A 189 -0.85 -2.30 0.55
C ALA A 189 0.15 -3.02 -0.37
N ALA A 190 -0.21 -3.22 -1.65
CA ALA A 190 0.65 -3.87 -2.63
C ALA A 190 1.81 -2.99 -3.11
N ALA A 191 1.69 -1.67 -3.06
CA ALA A 191 2.63 -0.76 -3.71
C ALA A 191 4.07 -0.81 -3.16
N PRO A 192 4.34 -0.82 -1.84
CA PRO A 192 5.70 -0.97 -1.33
C PRO A 192 6.37 -2.26 -1.82
N HIS A 193 5.62 -3.37 -1.83
CA HIS A 193 6.11 -4.66 -2.32
C HIS A 193 6.35 -4.66 -3.83
N PHE A 194 5.45 -4.06 -4.59
CA PHE A 194 5.59 -3.90 -6.04
C PHE A 194 6.82 -3.07 -6.41
N PHE A 195 7.05 -1.93 -5.74
CA PHE A 195 8.20 -1.08 -6.01
C PHE A 195 9.52 -1.75 -5.59
N ALA A 196 9.53 -2.47 -4.47
CA ALA A 196 10.69 -3.28 -4.08
C ALA A 196 11.01 -4.37 -5.12
N ALA A 197 9.98 -5.03 -5.66
CA ALA A 197 10.14 -6.00 -6.74
C ALA A 197 10.67 -5.36 -8.04
N CYS A 198 10.22 -4.14 -8.37
CA CYS A 198 10.72 -3.40 -9.53
C CYS A 198 12.20 -3.01 -9.36
N GLU A 199 12.59 -2.52 -8.18
CA GLU A 199 13.98 -2.12 -7.88
C GLU A 199 14.94 -3.30 -8.07
N VAL A 200 14.62 -4.46 -7.48
CA VAL A 200 15.42 -5.68 -7.65
C VAL A 200 15.33 -6.21 -9.09
N GLY A 201 14.13 -6.19 -9.66
CA GLY A 201 13.83 -6.77 -10.97
C GLY A 201 14.56 -6.08 -12.12
N ILE A 202 14.72 -4.75 -12.09
CA ILE A 202 15.42 -4.00 -13.15
C ILE A 202 16.89 -4.40 -13.19
N GLY A 203 17.58 -4.36 -12.05
CA GLY A 203 18.99 -4.76 -11.96
C GLY A 203 19.20 -6.21 -12.39
N LEU A 204 18.29 -7.11 -12.02
CA LEU A 204 18.32 -8.50 -12.44
C LEU A 204 18.09 -8.66 -13.95
N SER A 205 17.18 -7.86 -14.54
CA SER A 205 16.86 -7.90 -15.97
C SER A 205 18.03 -7.46 -16.83
N PHE A 206 18.75 -6.41 -16.44
CA PHE A 206 19.97 -5.97 -17.13
C PHE A 206 21.07 -7.03 -17.05
N LYS A 207 21.34 -7.57 -15.85
CA LYS A 207 22.37 -8.61 -15.65
C LYS A 207 22.07 -9.87 -16.47
N SER A 208 20.85 -10.39 -16.38
CA SER A 208 20.46 -11.64 -17.03
C SER A 208 20.19 -11.47 -18.52
N GLY A 209 19.58 -10.36 -18.94
CA GLY A 209 19.31 -10.06 -20.34
C GLY A 209 20.60 -9.89 -21.13
N ILE A 210 21.57 -9.12 -20.61
CA ILE A 210 22.86 -8.92 -21.28
C ILE A 210 23.70 -10.19 -21.26
N ALA A 211 23.67 -10.97 -20.17
CA ALA A 211 24.30 -12.30 -20.16
C ALA A 211 23.71 -13.21 -21.25
N ALA A 212 22.39 -13.14 -21.47
CA ALA A 212 21.75 -13.87 -22.54
C ALA A 212 22.21 -13.37 -23.92
N GLU A 213 22.29 -12.06 -24.14
CA GLU A 213 22.82 -11.50 -25.38
C GLU A 213 24.28 -11.89 -25.65
N LEU A 214 25.11 -11.94 -24.59
CA LEU A 214 26.51 -12.36 -24.64
C LEU A 214 26.65 -13.83 -25.05
N ILE A 215 25.82 -14.72 -24.49
CA ILE A 215 25.83 -16.15 -24.82
C ILE A 215 25.23 -16.38 -26.22
N GLY A 216 24.20 -15.63 -26.57
CA GLY A 216 23.49 -15.72 -27.85
C GLY A 216 24.10 -14.93 -28.99
N ILE A 217 25.19 -14.18 -28.74
CA ILE A 217 25.89 -13.30 -29.69
C ILE A 217 24.88 -12.46 -30.50
N THR A 218 24.10 -11.66 -29.79
CA THR A 218 23.00 -10.91 -30.40
C THR A 218 23.51 -9.67 -31.12
N ALA A 219 23.34 -9.62 -32.44
CA ALA A 219 23.79 -8.49 -33.26
C ALA A 219 23.24 -7.13 -32.79
N GLY A 220 24.10 -6.11 -32.81
CA GLY A 220 23.81 -4.73 -32.44
C GLY A 220 23.58 -4.52 -30.94
N SER A 221 24.07 -5.43 -30.09
CA SER A 221 23.77 -5.42 -28.65
C SER A 221 25.01 -5.20 -27.78
N ILE A 222 24.80 -4.80 -26.53
CA ILE A 222 25.90 -4.66 -25.57
C ILE A 222 26.53 -6.03 -25.31
N GLY A 223 25.73 -7.10 -25.26
CA GLY A 223 26.23 -8.47 -25.13
C GLY A 223 27.20 -8.88 -26.25
N GLU A 224 26.91 -8.52 -27.51
CA GLU A 224 27.84 -8.71 -28.62
C GLU A 224 29.14 -7.91 -28.43
N ARG A 225 29.06 -6.64 -28.01
CA ARG A 225 30.27 -5.83 -27.76
C ARG A 225 31.14 -6.36 -26.64
N LEU A 226 30.53 -6.92 -25.59
CA LEU A 226 31.25 -7.63 -24.53
C LEU A 226 31.92 -8.91 -25.06
N TYR A 227 31.26 -9.62 -25.97
CA TYR A 227 31.84 -10.79 -26.64
C TYR A 227 33.05 -10.40 -27.51
N GLU A 228 32.92 -9.36 -28.33
CA GLU A 228 34.01 -8.83 -29.16
C GLU A 228 35.20 -8.36 -28.32
N ALA A 229 34.97 -7.57 -27.27
CA ALA A 229 36.02 -7.12 -26.37
C ALA A 229 36.75 -8.30 -25.70
N LYS A 230 36.01 -9.37 -25.37
CA LYS A 230 36.58 -10.62 -24.85
C LYS A 230 37.45 -11.32 -25.92
N LEU A 231 36.98 -11.42 -27.16
CA LEU A 231 37.75 -12.03 -28.26
C LEU A 231 39.04 -11.26 -28.57
N LEU A 232 38.98 -9.92 -28.47
CA LEU A 232 40.10 -9.02 -28.70
C LEU A 232 41.01 -8.86 -27.47
N PHE A 233 40.70 -9.53 -26.36
CA PHE A 233 41.39 -9.37 -25.08
C PHE A 233 41.48 -7.91 -24.58
N SER A 234 40.53 -7.05 -25.00
CA SER A 234 40.46 -5.66 -24.57
C SER A 234 39.75 -5.56 -23.21
N THR A 235 40.53 -5.76 -22.14
CA THR A 235 40.02 -5.68 -20.77
C THR A 235 39.45 -4.29 -20.45
N ALA A 236 40.08 -3.22 -20.96
CA ALA A 236 39.60 -1.85 -20.79
C ALA A 236 38.19 -1.65 -21.36
N ASP A 237 37.93 -2.14 -22.58
CA ASP A 237 36.61 -2.02 -23.22
C ASP A 237 35.56 -2.87 -22.51
N LEU A 238 35.93 -4.07 -22.06
CA LEU A 238 35.03 -4.95 -21.30
C LEU A 238 34.56 -4.27 -20.00
N PHE A 239 35.48 -3.64 -19.26
CA PHE A 239 35.12 -2.87 -18.06
C PHE A 239 34.35 -1.61 -18.39
N ALA A 240 34.66 -0.91 -19.49
CA ALA A 240 33.96 0.30 -19.90
C ALA A 240 32.50 0.02 -20.27
N TRP A 241 32.23 -1.03 -21.05
CA TRP A 241 30.87 -1.50 -21.32
C TRP A 241 30.15 -1.96 -20.04
N THR A 242 30.85 -2.67 -19.15
CA THR A 242 30.28 -3.07 -17.85
C THR A 242 29.87 -1.86 -17.00
N LEU A 243 30.69 -0.81 -16.96
CA LEU A 243 30.38 0.42 -16.28
C LEU A 243 29.18 1.14 -16.92
N LEU A 244 29.11 1.17 -18.26
CA LEU A 244 27.95 1.71 -18.98
C LEU A 244 26.66 0.94 -18.62
N ILE A 245 26.70 -0.39 -18.53
CA ILE A 245 25.55 -1.22 -18.09
C ILE A 245 25.10 -0.83 -16.69
N VAL A 246 26.03 -0.68 -15.75
CA VAL A 246 25.72 -0.29 -14.35
C VAL A 246 25.01 1.07 -14.32
N VAL A 247 25.53 2.05 -15.08
CA VAL A 247 24.94 3.38 -15.17
C VAL A 247 23.55 3.33 -15.81
N LEU A 248 23.39 2.64 -16.94
CA LEU A 248 22.10 2.50 -17.62
C LEU A 248 21.06 1.80 -16.74
N SER A 249 21.44 0.71 -16.07
CA SER A 249 20.56 0.00 -15.13
C SER A 249 20.09 0.91 -14.01
N PHE A 250 21.00 1.70 -13.42
CA PHE A 250 20.66 2.65 -12.36
C PHE A 250 19.72 3.76 -12.84
N LEU A 251 19.98 4.33 -14.02
CA LEU A 251 19.13 5.37 -14.60
C LEU A 251 17.73 4.85 -14.91
N CYS A 252 17.62 3.65 -15.50
CA CYS A 252 16.35 2.99 -15.75
C CYS A 252 15.59 2.69 -14.45
N GLU A 253 16.28 2.21 -13.42
CA GLU A 253 15.68 1.97 -12.10
C GLU A 253 15.05 3.24 -11.54
N LYS A 254 15.81 4.35 -11.50
CA LYS A 254 15.28 5.63 -10.99
C LYS A 254 14.13 6.14 -11.84
N LEU A 255 14.21 6.03 -13.17
CA LEU A 255 13.13 6.45 -14.06
C LEU A 255 11.83 5.68 -13.78
N VAL A 256 11.90 4.34 -13.74
CA VAL A 256 10.72 3.50 -13.50
C VAL A 256 10.11 3.77 -12.12
N LEU A 257 10.93 3.89 -11.08
CA LEU A 257 10.45 4.16 -9.73
C LEU A 257 9.82 5.56 -9.61
N VAL A 258 10.40 6.59 -10.23
CA VAL A 258 9.86 7.95 -10.20
C VAL A 258 8.53 8.01 -10.94
N LEU A 259 8.46 7.47 -12.16
CA LEU A 259 7.22 7.44 -12.94
C LEU A 259 6.14 6.61 -12.24
N GLY A 260 6.50 5.43 -11.73
CA GLY A 260 5.57 4.56 -11.01
C GLY A 260 5.00 5.22 -9.75
N ARG A 261 5.83 5.90 -8.94
CA ARG A 261 5.36 6.65 -7.76
C ARG A 261 4.49 7.86 -8.14
N MET A 262 4.74 8.49 -9.28
CA MET A 262 3.91 9.58 -9.80
C MET A 262 2.52 9.07 -10.18
N VAL A 263 2.46 8.00 -10.97
CA VAL A 263 1.21 7.33 -11.36
C VAL A 263 0.46 6.86 -10.11
N PHE A 264 1.13 6.22 -9.17
CA PHE A 264 0.52 5.73 -7.94
C PHE A 264 -0.10 6.86 -7.10
N ARG A 265 0.59 7.99 -6.91
CA ARG A 265 0.02 9.17 -6.22
C ARG A 265 -1.19 9.74 -6.93
N TYR A 266 -1.17 9.77 -8.26
CA TYR A 266 -2.32 10.22 -9.05
C TYR A 266 -3.51 9.26 -8.88
N VAL A 267 -3.26 7.96 -8.95
CA VAL A 267 -4.28 6.92 -8.77
C VAL A 267 -4.83 6.94 -7.34
N LEU A 268 -4.06 7.23 -6.30
CA LEU A 268 -4.61 7.26 -4.93
C LEU A 268 -5.31 8.56 -4.52
N LYS A 269 -5.36 9.57 -5.40
CA LYS A 269 -6.00 10.85 -5.07
C LYS A 269 -7.49 10.67 -4.78
N VAL A 270 -7.91 11.00 -3.56
CA VAL A 270 -9.32 10.96 -3.14
C VAL A 270 -10.07 12.13 -3.77
N THR A 271 -11.17 11.82 -4.43
CA THR A 271 -12.12 12.82 -4.93
C THR A 271 -13.10 13.15 -3.81
N LYS A 272 -13.08 14.40 -3.34
CA LYS A 272 -14.07 14.88 -2.37
C LYS A 272 -15.41 15.14 -3.04
N GLY A 273 -16.48 15.01 -2.28
CA GLY A 273 -17.83 15.27 -2.75
C GLY A 273 -18.12 16.75 -2.94
N ARG A 274 -19.39 17.06 -3.23
CA ARG A 274 -19.87 18.43 -3.48
C ARG A 274 -20.98 18.86 -2.52
N GLN A 275 -21.50 17.93 -1.70
CA GLN A 275 -22.59 18.24 -0.78
C GLN A 275 -22.10 19.21 0.30
N GLN A 276 -22.95 20.17 0.64
CA GLN A 276 -22.72 21.13 1.74
C GLN A 276 -23.36 20.67 3.05
N SER A 277 -24.12 19.57 3.03
CA SER A 277 -24.77 19.00 4.20
C SER A 277 -24.84 17.48 4.06
N PRO A 278 -24.78 16.73 5.17
CA PRO A 278 -24.86 15.28 5.13
C PRO A 278 -26.19 14.81 4.56
N SER A 279 -26.17 13.77 3.74
CA SER A 279 -27.36 13.08 3.25
C SER A 279 -27.47 11.74 3.96
N PHE A 280 -28.51 11.56 4.77
CA PHE A 280 -28.77 10.32 5.51
C PHE A 280 -29.92 9.53 4.87
N GLY A 281 -29.92 8.21 5.09
CA GLY A 281 -31.06 7.39 4.67
C GLY A 281 -32.24 7.63 5.59
N GLU A 282 -33.46 7.27 5.15
CA GLU A 282 -34.62 7.28 6.05
C GLU A 282 -34.31 6.44 7.29
N PRO A 283 -34.44 7.00 8.51
CA PRO A 283 -34.20 6.26 9.74
C PRO A 283 -35.06 5.00 9.82
N GLN A 284 -34.42 3.88 10.13
CA GLN A 284 -35.08 2.58 10.27
C GLN A 284 -34.81 2.01 11.66
N VAL A 285 -35.67 1.08 12.09
CA VAL A 285 -35.50 0.35 13.35
C VAL A 285 -34.30 -0.59 13.23
N ILE A 286 -33.40 -0.56 14.22
CA ILE A 286 -32.39 -1.60 14.39
C ILE A 286 -33.06 -2.76 15.10
N ALA A 287 -33.12 -3.93 14.46
CA ALA A 287 -33.75 -5.12 15.04
C ALA A 287 -32.87 -6.36 14.87
N ALA A 288 -32.70 -7.10 15.96
CA ALA A 288 -32.32 -8.50 15.99
C ALA A 288 -33.34 -9.26 16.82
N GLN A 289 -33.86 -10.36 16.30
CA GLN A 289 -34.84 -11.21 16.98
C GLN A 289 -34.23 -12.60 17.16
N GLU A 290 -34.10 -13.02 18.42
CA GLU A 290 -33.59 -14.34 18.83
C GLU A 290 -32.28 -14.74 18.14
N ALA A 291 -31.37 -13.77 17.96
CA ALA A 291 -30.10 -14.00 17.30
C ALA A 291 -29.26 -14.99 18.10
N ALA A 292 -28.93 -16.13 17.48
CA ALA A 292 -28.05 -17.13 18.05
C ALA A 292 -26.81 -17.33 17.17
N LEU A 293 -25.65 -17.50 17.81
CA LEU A 293 -24.41 -17.80 17.13
C LEU A 293 -23.52 -18.65 18.04
N SER A 294 -23.08 -19.78 17.51
CA SER A 294 -22.07 -20.65 18.12
C SER A 294 -20.74 -20.55 17.38
N TYR A 295 -19.64 -20.64 18.11
CA TYR A 295 -18.30 -20.72 17.55
C TYR A 295 -17.58 -21.93 18.15
N GLU A 296 -17.09 -22.84 17.30
CA GLU A 296 -16.34 -24.04 17.74
C GLU A 296 -17.03 -24.78 18.92
N SER A 297 -18.36 -24.93 18.87
CA SER A 297 -19.25 -25.54 19.88
C SER A 297 -19.53 -24.75 21.18
N GLU A 298 -19.03 -23.53 21.32
CA GLU A 298 -19.43 -22.60 22.40
C GLU A 298 -20.52 -21.63 21.90
N MET A 299 -21.62 -21.50 22.64
CA MET A 299 -22.67 -20.50 22.34
C MET A 299 -22.21 -19.11 22.76
N ILE A 300 -21.97 -18.23 21.78
CA ILE A 300 -21.58 -16.84 22.02
C ILE A 300 -22.81 -15.94 22.15
N LEU A 301 -23.80 -16.13 21.28
CA LEU A 301 -25.09 -15.45 21.35
C LEU A 301 -26.17 -16.49 21.59
N ASN A 302 -26.98 -16.29 22.62
CA ASN A 302 -28.01 -17.23 23.03
C ASN A 302 -29.40 -16.55 22.95
N GLY A 303 -29.97 -16.51 21.74
CA GLY A 303 -31.30 -15.93 21.52
C GLY A 303 -31.38 -14.45 21.89
N VAL A 304 -30.42 -13.64 21.43
CA VAL A 304 -30.37 -12.21 21.75
C VAL A 304 -31.39 -11.44 20.91
N SER A 305 -32.29 -10.71 21.58
CA SER A 305 -33.27 -9.84 20.96
C SER A 305 -33.03 -8.38 21.35
N ILE A 306 -32.95 -7.49 20.36
CA ILE A 306 -32.84 -6.05 20.58
C ILE A 306 -33.58 -5.29 19.50
N GLU A 307 -34.29 -4.25 19.91
CA GLU A 307 -34.96 -3.30 19.04
C GLU A 307 -34.60 -1.87 19.44
N VAL A 308 -34.15 -1.06 18.47
CA VAL A 308 -33.86 0.37 18.65
C VAL A 308 -34.67 1.15 17.64
N ALA A 309 -35.66 1.90 18.11
CA ALA A 309 -36.49 2.75 17.26
C ALA A 309 -35.69 3.95 16.69
N PRO A 310 -36.10 4.50 15.53
CA PRO A 310 -35.60 5.78 15.04
C PRO A 310 -35.58 6.86 16.12
N GLY A 311 -34.50 7.64 16.16
CA GLY A 311 -34.26 8.72 17.11
C GLY A 311 -33.83 8.26 18.50
N ARG A 312 -33.85 6.94 18.78
CA ARG A 312 -33.39 6.39 20.04
C ARG A 312 -31.91 6.00 19.99
N CYS A 313 -31.26 6.15 21.13
CA CYS A 313 -29.94 5.62 21.40
C CYS A 313 -30.07 4.60 22.53
N ILE A 314 -29.66 3.35 22.30
CA ILE A 314 -29.54 2.34 23.36
C ILE A 314 -28.06 2.07 23.59
N CYS A 315 -27.64 2.18 24.85
CA CYS A 315 -26.30 1.87 25.31
C CYS A 315 -26.33 0.56 26.09
N VAL A 316 -25.69 -0.47 25.55
CA VAL A 316 -25.65 -1.79 26.18
C VAL A 316 -24.34 -1.96 26.96
N THR A 317 -24.49 -2.27 28.24
CA THR A 317 -23.38 -2.62 29.13
C THR A 317 -23.28 -4.14 29.27
N ALA A 318 -22.06 -4.66 29.17
CA ALA A 318 -21.78 -6.08 29.43
C ALA A 318 -20.33 -6.26 29.91
N PRO A 319 -20.05 -7.34 30.67
CA PRO A 319 -18.68 -7.80 30.88
C PRO A 319 -17.94 -8.10 29.57
N SER A 320 -16.61 -8.00 29.59
CA SER A 320 -15.75 -8.43 28.49
C SER A 320 -15.98 -9.92 28.18
N GLY A 321 -15.99 -10.27 26.89
CA GLY A 321 -16.16 -11.67 26.44
C GLY A 321 -17.62 -12.14 26.32
N LYS A 322 -18.63 -11.34 26.68
CA LYS A 322 -20.05 -11.70 26.57
C LYS A 322 -20.63 -11.72 25.15
N GLY A 323 -19.84 -11.36 24.13
CA GLY A 323 -20.29 -11.39 22.73
C GLY A 323 -20.76 -10.04 22.15
N LYS A 324 -20.46 -8.90 22.79
CA LYS A 324 -20.82 -7.55 22.27
C LYS A 324 -20.41 -7.34 20.81
N THR A 325 -19.12 -7.49 20.53
CA THR A 325 -18.57 -7.33 19.18
C THR A 325 -19.14 -8.38 18.22
N THR A 326 -19.44 -9.58 18.71
CA THR A 326 -20.10 -10.63 17.92
C THR A 326 -21.52 -10.23 17.51
N LEU A 327 -22.32 -9.68 18.42
CA LEU A 327 -23.65 -9.15 18.12
C LEU A 327 -23.57 -8.02 17.10
N LEU A 328 -22.64 -7.09 17.27
CA LEU A 328 -22.42 -6.02 16.28
C LEU A 328 -22.04 -6.58 14.91
N HIS A 329 -21.15 -7.58 14.85
CA HIS A 329 -20.77 -8.22 13.59
C HIS A 329 -21.94 -8.96 12.93
N VAL A 330 -22.86 -9.53 13.71
CA VAL A 330 -24.09 -10.16 13.19
C VAL A 330 -25.03 -9.08 12.63
N LEU A 331 -25.28 -8.00 13.37
CA LEU A 331 -26.11 -6.86 12.91
C LEU A 331 -25.56 -6.26 11.60
N LEU A 332 -24.24 -6.09 11.52
CA LEU A 332 -23.54 -5.55 10.36
C LEU A 332 -23.46 -6.51 9.16
N GLY A 333 -23.93 -7.76 9.30
CA GLY A 333 -23.83 -8.79 8.25
C GLY A 333 -22.40 -9.25 7.96
N LEU A 334 -21.47 -9.03 8.90
CA LEU A 334 -20.09 -9.53 8.82
C LEU A 334 -19.99 -10.99 9.24
N LYS A 335 -20.86 -11.43 10.16
CA LYS A 335 -21.08 -12.84 10.51
C LYS A 335 -22.53 -13.21 10.25
N LYS A 336 -22.77 -14.42 9.76
CA LYS A 336 -24.12 -14.96 9.59
C LYS A 336 -24.56 -15.58 10.91
N ALA A 337 -25.74 -15.23 11.41
CA ALA A 337 -26.33 -15.88 12.58
C ALA A 337 -26.76 -17.32 12.24
N ASP A 338 -26.73 -18.20 13.23
CA ASP A 338 -27.20 -19.59 13.11
C ASP A 338 -28.74 -19.66 13.15
N ALA A 339 -29.35 -18.76 13.93
CA ALA A 339 -30.80 -18.59 14.05
C ALA A 339 -31.18 -17.12 14.29
N GLY A 340 -32.47 -16.83 14.19
CA GLY A 340 -33.02 -15.50 14.39
C GLY A 340 -33.14 -14.67 13.10
N GLN A 341 -33.69 -13.46 13.22
CA GLN A 341 -33.86 -12.52 12.12
C GLN A 341 -33.14 -11.20 12.42
N ILE A 342 -32.46 -10.65 11.42
CA ILE A 342 -31.69 -9.40 11.52
C ILE A 342 -32.24 -8.41 10.49
N ALA A 343 -32.50 -7.18 10.92
CA ALA A 343 -32.95 -6.10 10.05
C ALA A 343 -31.88 -5.78 8.97
N ALA A 344 -32.31 -5.71 7.71
CA ALA A 344 -31.44 -5.38 6.59
C ALA A 344 -31.34 -3.85 6.41
N LEU A 345 -30.29 -3.24 6.96
CA LEU A 345 -30.09 -1.80 6.92
C LEU A 345 -28.87 -1.37 6.08
N ARG A 346 -28.86 -0.09 5.67
CA ARG A 346 -27.63 0.61 5.31
C ARG A 346 -26.95 1.09 6.59
N TRP A 347 -26.06 0.25 7.09
CA TRP A 347 -25.32 0.51 8.32
C TRP A 347 -24.23 1.56 8.14
N SER A 348 -23.96 2.28 9.22
CA SER A 348 -22.63 2.82 9.51
C SER A 348 -22.15 2.29 10.85
N ALA A 349 -20.83 2.17 11.01
CA ALA A 349 -20.25 1.56 12.19
C ALA A 349 -18.98 2.27 12.66
N LEU A 350 -18.83 2.34 13.98
CA LEU A 350 -17.55 2.51 14.64
C LEU A 350 -17.15 1.16 15.25
N PHE A 351 -16.03 0.61 14.79
CA PHE A 351 -15.47 -0.62 15.33
C PHE A 351 -14.66 -0.33 16.59
N GLN A 352 -14.33 -1.39 17.33
CA GLN A 352 -13.48 -1.29 18.51
C GLN A 352 -12.10 -0.70 18.13
N GLU A 353 -11.54 -1.11 16.99
CA GLU A 353 -10.41 -0.45 16.35
C GLU A 353 -10.89 0.66 15.40
N ASP A 354 -10.10 1.72 15.22
CA ASP A 354 -10.52 2.85 14.36
C ASP A 354 -10.63 2.47 12.87
N ARG A 355 -9.93 1.41 12.44
CA ARG A 355 -9.90 0.88 11.05
C ARG A 355 -9.82 1.97 9.99
N LEU A 356 -8.94 2.95 10.20
CA LEU A 356 -8.68 4.04 9.26
C LEU A 356 -7.63 3.62 8.23
N LEU A 357 -7.67 4.24 7.05
CA LEU A 357 -6.65 4.05 6.03
C LEU A 357 -5.45 4.93 6.36
N GLU A 358 -4.38 4.30 6.85
CA GLU A 358 -3.22 4.92 7.52
C GLU A 358 -2.50 6.00 6.70
N ASP A 359 -2.39 5.80 5.38
CA ASP A 359 -1.72 6.73 4.47
C ASP A 359 -2.62 7.88 3.98
N LEU A 360 -3.92 7.82 4.27
CA LEU A 360 -4.87 8.87 3.93
C LEU A 360 -5.05 9.84 5.09
N SER A 361 -5.47 11.06 4.78
CA SER A 361 -5.79 12.06 5.79
C SER A 361 -7.10 11.75 6.53
N ALA A 362 -7.36 12.43 7.65
CA ALA A 362 -8.65 12.32 8.35
C ALA A 362 -9.79 12.79 7.43
N VAL A 363 -9.58 13.90 6.71
CA VAL A 363 -10.51 14.39 5.68
C VAL A 363 -10.78 13.32 4.64
N ASP A 364 -9.74 12.70 4.09
CA ASP A 364 -9.90 11.71 3.02
C ASP A 364 -10.62 10.45 3.49
N ASN A 365 -10.33 9.98 4.71
CA ASN A 365 -11.02 8.83 5.32
C ASN A 365 -12.54 9.07 5.45
N ILE A 366 -12.94 10.29 5.83
CA ILE A 366 -14.35 10.67 5.94
C ILE A 366 -14.94 10.94 4.54
N ALA A 367 -14.21 11.60 3.64
CA ALA A 367 -14.64 11.89 2.27
C ALA A 367 -14.93 10.62 1.46
N LEU A 368 -14.24 9.52 1.76
CA LEU A 368 -14.56 8.25 1.12
C LEU A 368 -15.99 7.81 1.40
N VAL A 369 -16.54 8.07 2.59
CA VAL A 369 -17.87 7.58 2.98
C VAL A 369 -18.95 8.67 2.97
N SER A 370 -18.54 9.93 2.87
CA SER A 370 -19.42 11.10 2.92
C SER A 370 -19.43 11.80 1.56
N GLY A 371 -20.60 12.22 1.09
CA GLY A 371 -20.73 13.00 -0.16
C GLY A 371 -20.29 14.46 -0.02
N LEU A 372 -19.65 14.82 1.09
CA LEU A 372 -19.37 16.18 1.52
C LEU A 372 -18.18 16.81 0.81
N CYS A 373 -18.22 18.13 0.70
CA CYS A 373 -17.08 18.92 0.27
C CYS A 373 -16.02 19.05 1.38
N GLU A 374 -14.78 19.32 1.00
CA GLU A 374 -13.64 19.41 1.93
C GLU A 374 -13.85 20.46 3.04
N LYS A 375 -14.47 21.59 2.72
CA LYS A 375 -14.76 22.66 3.69
C LYS A 375 -15.62 22.16 4.85
N GLU A 376 -16.64 21.38 4.55
CA GLU A 376 -17.58 20.88 5.56
C GLU A 376 -16.94 19.76 6.38
N LEU A 377 -16.10 18.92 5.77
CA LEU A 377 -15.31 17.94 6.49
C LEU A 377 -14.35 18.59 7.50
N LEU A 378 -13.65 19.65 7.08
CA LEU A 378 -12.76 20.41 7.97
C LEU A 378 -13.53 21.08 9.12
N LYS A 379 -14.72 21.60 8.85
CA LYS A 379 -15.60 22.16 9.88
C LYS A 379 -16.00 21.10 10.92
N GLU A 380 -16.44 19.92 10.47
CA GLU A 380 -16.83 18.81 11.35
C GLU A 380 -15.63 18.30 12.19
N LEU A 381 -14.45 18.19 11.57
CA LEU A 381 -13.21 17.84 12.28
C LEU A 381 -12.80 18.89 13.32
N PHE A 382 -12.96 20.17 13.01
CA PHE A 382 -12.67 21.26 13.95
C PHE A 382 -13.60 21.21 15.18
N LEU A 383 -14.89 20.90 15.00
CA LEU A 383 -15.86 20.78 16.10
C LEU A 383 -15.48 19.69 17.11
N VAL A 384 -14.80 18.63 16.66
CA VAL A 384 -14.27 17.58 17.54
C VAL A 384 -12.82 17.83 17.98
N GLY A 385 -12.29 19.03 17.78
CA GLY A 385 -10.95 19.43 18.21
C GLY A 385 -9.81 18.82 17.39
N ILE A 386 -9.99 18.70 16.07
CA ILE A 386 -8.92 18.37 15.12
C ILE A 386 -8.72 19.59 14.21
N GLU A 387 -7.56 20.22 14.35
CA GLU A 387 -7.21 21.41 13.57
C GLU A 387 -7.00 21.08 12.10
N GLN A 388 -7.20 22.06 11.21
CA GLN A 388 -7.08 21.85 9.76
C GLN A 388 -5.71 21.27 9.35
N GLU A 389 -4.63 21.75 9.95
CA GLU A 389 -3.29 21.24 9.66
C GLU A 389 -3.14 19.75 10.01
N GLN A 390 -3.77 19.31 11.10
CA GLN A 390 -3.77 17.91 11.52
C GLN A 390 -4.70 17.08 10.64
N ALA A 391 -5.88 17.62 10.32
CA ALA A 391 -6.90 16.97 9.52
C ALA A 391 -6.44 16.57 8.11
N LEU A 392 -5.50 17.33 7.54
CA LEU A 392 -4.94 17.12 6.20
C LEU A 392 -3.69 16.22 6.17
N ARG A 393 -3.14 15.84 7.33
CA ARG A 393 -2.01 14.90 7.42
C ARG A 393 -2.48 13.45 7.44
N PRO A 394 -1.65 12.48 7.01
CA PRO A 394 -1.96 11.06 7.13
C PRO A 394 -2.35 10.67 8.56
N VAL A 395 -3.38 9.84 8.72
CA VAL A 395 -3.92 9.48 10.06
C VAL A 395 -2.91 8.69 10.91
N LYS A 396 -1.90 8.06 10.30
CA LYS A 396 -0.79 7.43 11.02
C LYS A 396 0.06 8.41 11.85
N GLU A 397 -0.02 9.71 11.55
CA GLU A 397 0.68 10.78 12.27
C GLU A 397 -0.18 11.40 13.40
N LEU A 398 -1.46 11.00 13.51
CA LEU A 398 -2.39 11.52 14.52
C LEU A 398 -2.27 10.75 15.84
N SER A 399 -2.62 11.41 16.95
CA SER A 399 -2.72 10.76 18.25
C SER A 399 -3.88 9.74 18.28
N GLY A 400 -3.82 8.75 19.18
CA GLY A 400 -4.89 7.76 19.32
C GLY A 400 -6.27 8.38 19.52
N GLY A 401 -6.37 9.43 20.35
CA GLY A 401 -7.63 10.15 20.54
C GLY A 401 -8.11 10.90 19.30
N GLN A 402 -7.19 11.49 18.51
CA GLN A 402 -7.55 12.14 17.23
C GLN A 402 -8.03 11.13 16.19
N ARG A 403 -7.37 9.96 16.10
CA ARG A 403 -7.79 8.85 15.24
C ARG A 403 -9.19 8.37 15.61
N ARG A 404 -9.46 8.19 16.91
CA ARG A 404 -10.78 7.79 17.41
C ARG A 404 -11.88 8.77 17.00
N ARG A 405 -11.65 10.07 17.19
CA ARG A 405 -12.61 11.12 16.80
C ARG A 405 -12.85 11.17 15.28
N ALA A 406 -11.80 11.00 14.47
CA ALA A 406 -11.94 10.89 13.01
C ALA A 406 -12.75 9.64 12.60
N ALA A 407 -12.55 8.50 13.26
CA ALA A 407 -13.32 7.28 13.02
C ALA A 407 -14.80 7.45 13.41
N ILE A 408 -15.08 8.12 14.53
CA ILE A 408 -16.45 8.48 14.96
C ILE A 408 -17.11 9.35 13.88
N LEU A 409 -16.45 10.42 13.44
CA LEU A 409 -17.01 11.28 12.39
C LEU A 409 -17.23 10.54 11.07
N ARG A 410 -16.34 9.62 10.69
CA ARG A 410 -16.53 8.75 9.52
C ARG A 410 -17.80 7.92 9.65
N ALA A 411 -18.07 7.33 10.82
CA ALA A 411 -19.30 6.57 11.08
C ALA A 411 -20.54 7.47 11.03
N MET A 412 -20.48 8.66 11.63
CA MET A 412 -21.62 9.59 11.71
C MET A 412 -21.96 10.21 10.35
N LEU A 413 -20.97 10.53 9.52
CA LEU A 413 -21.15 11.24 8.25
C LEU A 413 -21.29 10.29 7.04
N ALA A 414 -21.41 8.99 7.27
CA ALA A 414 -21.62 8.01 6.22
C ALA A 414 -22.92 8.29 5.44
N ASP A 415 -22.77 8.53 4.14
CA ASP A 415 -23.88 8.84 3.24
C ASP A 415 -24.91 7.70 3.23
N GLY A 416 -26.19 8.06 3.28
CA GLY A 416 -27.32 7.15 3.18
C GLY A 416 -27.48 6.14 4.32
N ALA A 417 -26.67 6.22 5.39
CA ALA A 417 -26.80 5.31 6.52
C ALA A 417 -28.17 5.49 7.22
N GLN A 418 -28.83 4.38 7.54
CA GLN A 418 -30.17 4.30 8.14
C GLN A 418 -30.12 3.98 9.65
N GLY A 419 -29.04 3.31 10.10
CA GLY A 419 -28.79 2.95 11.48
C GLY A 419 -27.30 2.95 11.79
N ILE A 420 -26.96 3.22 13.05
CA ILE A 420 -25.58 3.42 13.52
C ILE A 420 -25.28 2.43 14.62
N VAL A 421 -24.13 1.76 14.53
CA VAL A 421 -23.58 0.96 15.63
C VAL A 421 -22.22 1.48 16.07
N MET A 422 -21.92 1.46 17.36
CA MET A 422 -20.61 1.86 17.88
C MET A 422 -20.12 0.89 18.94
N ASP A 423 -18.85 0.49 18.84
CA ASP A 423 -18.19 -0.34 19.83
C ASP A 423 -17.16 0.50 20.62
N GLU A 424 -17.45 0.78 21.89
CA GLU A 424 -16.64 1.57 22.84
C GLU A 424 -16.24 2.98 22.32
N PRO A 425 -17.17 3.83 21.89
CA PRO A 425 -16.87 5.04 21.11
C PRO A 425 -15.86 5.97 21.78
N PHE A 426 -15.99 6.23 23.07
CA PHE A 426 -15.19 7.25 23.75
C PHE A 426 -13.99 6.72 24.52
N LYS A 427 -13.62 5.45 24.30
CA LYS A 427 -12.43 4.86 24.91
C LYS A 427 -11.16 5.62 24.53
N GLY A 428 -10.33 5.90 25.53
CA GLY A 428 -9.05 6.59 25.36
C GLY A 428 -9.15 8.08 25.04
N LEU A 429 -10.35 8.68 25.12
CA LEU A 429 -10.53 10.13 25.02
C LEU A 429 -10.44 10.77 26.41
N ASP A 430 -9.79 11.94 26.47
CA ASP A 430 -9.89 12.82 27.63
C ASP A 430 -11.30 13.42 27.75
N ALA A 431 -11.64 13.96 28.93
CA ALA A 431 -12.99 14.45 29.23
C ALA A 431 -13.47 15.54 28.25
N GLN A 432 -12.61 16.51 27.92
CA GLN A 432 -12.98 17.61 27.03
C GLN A 432 -13.21 17.10 25.59
N ALA A 433 -12.35 16.22 25.10
CA ALA A 433 -12.51 15.58 23.81
C ALA A 433 -13.78 14.72 23.76
N LYS A 434 -14.08 13.99 24.85
CA LYS A 434 -15.27 13.16 24.99
C LYS A 434 -16.54 14.02 24.87
N GLU A 435 -16.65 15.12 25.61
CA GLU A 435 -17.79 16.05 25.55
C GLU A 435 -18.00 16.66 24.16
N ARG A 436 -16.94 17.22 23.55
CA ARG A 436 -17.01 17.82 22.19
C ARG A 436 -17.46 16.80 21.14
N THR A 437 -16.96 15.57 21.26
CA THR A 437 -17.28 14.49 20.32
C THR A 437 -18.71 13.99 20.54
N ALA A 438 -19.15 13.82 21.78
CA ALA A 438 -20.52 13.44 22.11
C ALA A 438 -21.54 14.46 21.59
N ALA A 439 -21.28 15.76 21.77
CA ALA A 439 -22.13 16.82 21.23
C ALA A 439 -22.25 16.74 19.70
N SER A 440 -21.17 16.40 19.01
CA SER A 440 -21.17 16.19 17.56
C SER A 440 -21.93 14.92 17.16
N VAL A 441 -21.80 13.83 17.92
CA VAL A 441 -22.54 12.58 17.69
C VAL A 441 -24.04 12.81 17.83
N LEU A 442 -24.49 13.47 18.90
CA LEU A 442 -25.91 13.79 19.12
C LEU A 442 -26.49 14.63 17.97
N ARG A 443 -25.77 15.68 17.54
CA ARG A 443 -26.20 16.52 16.40
C ARG A 443 -26.28 15.72 15.12
N LEU A 444 -25.29 14.86 14.85
CA LEU A 444 -25.20 14.10 13.61
C LEU A 444 -26.06 12.83 13.62
N GLN A 445 -26.59 12.38 14.76
CA GLN A 445 -27.49 11.21 14.80
C GLN A 445 -28.68 11.40 13.85
N ALA A 446 -29.22 12.63 13.77
CA ALA A 446 -30.23 13.05 12.79
C ALA A 446 -31.42 12.09 12.71
N GLY A 447 -31.91 11.62 13.85
CA GLY A 447 -33.06 10.72 13.95
C GLY A 447 -32.77 9.26 13.62
N ARG A 448 -31.52 8.87 13.27
CA ARG A 448 -31.17 7.46 13.06
C ARG A 448 -31.15 6.69 14.38
N ALA A 449 -31.61 5.44 14.34
CA ALA A 449 -31.45 4.53 15.47
C ALA A 449 -29.95 4.28 15.73
N MET A 450 -29.56 4.31 17.01
CA MET A 450 -28.16 4.18 17.42
C MET A 450 -28.01 3.12 18.50
N LEU A 451 -27.16 2.14 18.26
CA LEU A 451 -26.79 1.11 19.23
C LEU A 451 -25.33 1.27 19.62
N VAL A 452 -25.07 1.48 20.91
CA VAL A 452 -23.73 1.69 21.45
C VAL A 452 -23.39 0.57 22.42
N MET A 453 -22.28 -0.11 22.19
CA MET A 453 -21.69 -1.03 23.16
C MET A 453 -20.68 -0.23 23.98
N THR A 454 -20.81 -0.21 25.29
CA THR A 454 -19.85 0.46 26.18
C THR A 454 -19.70 -0.31 27.50
N HIS A 455 -18.67 0.03 28.26
CA HIS A 455 -18.49 -0.37 29.66
C HIS A 455 -18.59 0.84 30.61
N ASP A 456 -18.64 2.07 30.09
CA ASP A 456 -18.69 3.30 30.86
C ASP A 456 -20.11 3.88 30.81
N VAL A 457 -20.77 3.95 31.97
CA VAL A 457 -22.12 4.52 32.10
C VAL A 457 -22.13 6.01 31.73
N ASN A 458 -21.00 6.71 31.89
CA ASN A 458 -20.91 8.11 31.48
C ASN A 458 -21.06 8.30 29.97
N ASP A 459 -20.67 7.31 29.17
CA ASP A 459 -20.86 7.37 27.71
C ASP A 459 -22.36 7.39 27.38
N ALA A 460 -23.17 6.61 28.10
CA ALA A 460 -24.62 6.61 27.93
C ALA A 460 -25.24 7.96 28.29
N ASN A 461 -24.80 8.57 29.39
CA ASN A 461 -25.27 9.89 29.81
C ASN A 461 -24.94 10.97 28.78
N LEU A 462 -23.71 10.97 28.25
CA LEU A 462 -23.29 11.93 27.23
C LEU A 462 -24.03 11.78 25.89
N LEU A 463 -24.53 10.59 25.59
CA LEU A 463 -25.29 10.28 24.38
C LEU A 463 -26.81 10.35 24.58
N ASN A 464 -27.29 10.78 25.76
CA ASN A 464 -28.71 10.70 26.12
C ASN A 464 -29.32 9.31 25.83
N GLY A 465 -28.52 8.26 26.02
CA GLY A 465 -28.86 6.89 25.68
C GLY A 465 -29.56 6.16 26.81
N GLU A 466 -30.53 5.33 26.47
CA GLU A 466 -31.15 4.38 27.40
C GLU A 466 -30.14 3.28 27.72
N LEU A 467 -29.84 3.09 29.00
CA LEU A 467 -28.94 2.03 29.46
C LEU A 467 -29.67 0.70 29.52
N LYS A 468 -29.11 -0.35 28.91
CA LYS A 468 -29.56 -1.74 29.07
C LYS A 468 -28.40 -2.64 29.47
N GLU A 469 -28.66 -3.60 30.34
CA GLU A 469 -27.67 -4.63 30.63
C GLU A 469 -27.78 -5.76 29.62
N TRP A 470 -26.67 -6.46 29.36
CA TRP A 470 -26.66 -7.60 28.43
C TRP A 470 -27.72 -8.66 28.75
N ALA A 471 -28.00 -8.88 30.04
CA ALA A 471 -29.03 -9.82 30.49
C ALA A 471 -30.45 -9.44 30.03
N ASP A 472 -30.71 -8.16 29.74
CA ASP A 472 -32.01 -7.69 29.24
C ASP A 472 -32.23 -8.06 27.76
N LEU A 473 -31.16 -8.41 27.05
CA LEU A 473 -31.20 -8.79 25.63
C LEU A 473 -31.38 -10.30 25.44
N GLU A 474 -31.02 -11.12 26.42
CA GLU A 474 -31.12 -12.58 26.31
C GLU A 474 -32.57 -13.04 26.54
N VAL A 475 -33.06 -13.96 25.68
CA VAL A 475 -34.34 -14.63 25.94
C VAL A 475 -34.23 -15.37 27.28
N LYS A 476 -35.05 -14.95 28.25
CA LYS A 476 -35.19 -15.65 29.53
C LYS A 476 -35.64 -17.08 29.24
N LYS A 477 -34.80 -18.06 29.57
CA LYS A 477 -35.24 -19.46 29.67
C LYS A 477 -36.33 -19.52 30.74
N ASN A 478 -37.57 -19.78 30.31
CA ASN A 478 -38.59 -20.29 31.23
C ASN A 478 -38.23 -21.71 31.65
#